data_AF-A0A0F9FK59-F1
#
_entry.id   AF-A0A0F9FK59-F1
#
_cell.length_a   1.000
_cell.length_b   1.000
_cell.length_c   1.000
_cell.angle_alpha   90.00
_cell.angle_beta   90.00
_cell.angle_gamma   90.00
#
_symmetry.space_group_name_H-M   'P 1'
#
loop_
_entity.id
_entity.type
_entity.pdbx_description
1 polymer ?
#
loop_
_entity_poly.entity_id
_entity_poly.type
_entity_poly.pdbx_seq_one_letter_code
_entity_poly.pdbx_strand_id
1 'polypeptide(L)'
;MCQFATNPLRLAVALLWAAWLGAPSGVARAASDDGEPKVRREQVFEFAQKPTVTRSGDRVEIRFEAKGLCDATLAIEDETARIVRHLASGVLGPNAPEPFRKNSKKQTIVWDGKDDRGKHVDEKDKLSVRVSLGLRPRFEKTLLWEPRKRQSRISPIIRATKEGVCVLNEGPLADLLQLFDHQGNYLRTLHPFPADKVNKVKGLAWHT
;
A
#
# COMPACT_ATOMS: atom_id res chain seq x y z
N MET A 1 77.70 34.71 14.49
CA MET A 1 78.44 33.89 15.46
C MET A 1 77.44 33.25 16.41
N CYS A 2 77.74 32.02 16.85
CA CYS A 2 76.98 31.14 17.76
C CYS A 2 75.75 30.46 17.13
N GLN A 3 75.88 29.24 16.60
CA GLN A 3 76.10 27.92 17.22
C GLN A 3 74.81 27.24 17.69
N PHE A 4 74.64 26.05 17.11
CA PHE A 4 73.70 24.99 17.37
C PHE A 4 73.58 24.61 18.85
N ALA A 5 72.35 24.34 19.29
CA ALA A 5 72.08 23.51 20.46
C ALA A 5 71.19 22.34 20.06
N THR A 6 71.56 21.18 20.58
CA THR A 6 71.19 19.82 20.22
C THR A 6 70.07 19.25 21.09
N ASN A 7 69.13 18.49 20.47
CA ASN A 7 68.46 17.27 20.97
C ASN A 7 67.59 17.32 22.26
N PRO A 8 66.80 16.28 22.57
CA PRO A 8 65.72 15.67 21.78
C PRO A 8 64.44 15.50 22.63
N LEU A 9 63.28 15.99 22.17
CA LEU A 9 62.00 15.71 22.85
C LEU A 9 61.44 14.36 22.38
N ARG A 10 61.57 13.36 23.25
CA ARG A 10 60.88 12.07 23.18
C ARG A 10 59.36 12.32 23.15
N LEU A 11 58.71 12.08 22.01
CA LEU A 11 57.25 11.95 21.94
C LEU A 11 56.85 10.67 22.69
N ALA A 12 56.20 10.83 23.83
CA ALA A 12 55.48 9.76 24.49
C ALA A 12 54.23 9.42 23.66
N VAL A 13 54.17 8.20 23.15
CA VAL A 13 52.98 7.59 22.56
C VAL A 13 52.00 7.30 23.70
N ALA A 14 50.96 8.13 23.84
CA ALA A 14 49.82 7.84 24.68
C ALA A 14 48.76 7.12 23.82
N LEU A 15 48.72 5.80 23.94
CA LEU A 15 47.63 4.95 23.43
C LEU A 15 46.37 5.21 24.27
N LEU A 16 45.52 6.13 23.80
CA LEU A 16 44.16 6.32 24.30
C LEU A 16 43.28 5.18 23.77
N TRP A 17 43.04 4.19 24.62
CA TRP A 17 41.93 3.24 24.44
C TRP A 17 40.61 3.97 24.71
N ALA A 18 40.02 4.53 23.65
CA ALA A 18 38.65 5.00 23.70
C ALA A 18 37.71 3.78 23.65
N ALA A 19 37.18 3.41 24.81
CA ALA A 19 36.04 2.53 24.94
C ALA A 19 34.84 3.16 24.21
N TRP A 20 34.56 2.72 22.99
CA TRP A 20 33.35 3.10 22.29
C TRP A 20 32.23 2.13 22.62
N LEU A 21 31.19 2.72 23.22
CA LEU A 21 29.98 2.12 23.74
C LEU A 21 29.42 1.00 22.85
N GLY A 22 29.07 -0.11 23.50
CA GLY A 22 28.28 -1.17 22.89
C GLY A 22 27.04 -0.59 22.24
N ALA A 23 26.88 -0.89 20.95
CA ALA A 23 25.64 -0.67 20.24
C ALA A 23 24.51 -1.35 21.02
N PRO A 24 23.39 -0.67 21.32
CA PRO A 24 22.22 -1.37 21.81
C PRO A 24 21.78 -2.32 20.70
N SER A 25 21.99 -3.60 20.92
CA SER A 25 21.33 -4.68 20.21
C SER A 25 19.85 -4.36 20.22
N GLY A 26 19.31 -3.92 19.07
CA GLY A 26 17.89 -3.69 18.88
C GLY A 26 17.17 -5.02 19.06
N VAL A 27 16.83 -5.35 20.29
CA VAL A 27 15.89 -6.42 20.60
C VAL A 27 14.60 -5.96 19.93
N ALA A 28 14.17 -6.67 18.89
CA ALA A 28 12.85 -6.50 18.32
C ALA A 28 11.87 -6.66 19.48
N ARG A 29 11.34 -5.54 19.97
CA ARG A 29 10.30 -5.53 21.00
C ARG A 29 9.14 -6.26 20.37
N ALA A 30 8.88 -7.48 20.83
CA ALA A 30 7.63 -8.17 20.53
C ALA A 30 6.51 -7.16 20.76
N ALA A 31 5.62 -7.00 19.78
CA ALA A 31 4.48 -6.11 19.90
C ALA A 31 3.78 -6.43 21.21
N SER A 32 3.91 -5.55 22.20
CA SER A 32 3.19 -5.68 23.44
C SER A 32 1.71 -5.50 23.14
N ASP A 33 0.87 -6.29 23.82
CA ASP A 33 -0.59 -6.36 23.69
C ASP A 33 -1.32 -5.08 24.18
N ASP A 34 -0.62 -3.94 24.08
CA ASP A 34 -0.98 -2.65 24.65
C ASP A 34 -2.02 -1.96 23.74
N GLY A 35 -3.19 -2.57 23.62
CA GLY A 35 -4.29 -2.01 22.82
C GLY A 35 -5.01 -3.01 21.92
N GLU A 36 -5.07 -4.28 22.29
CA GLU A 36 -5.92 -5.24 21.59
C GLU A 36 -7.35 -4.67 21.45
N PRO A 37 -7.95 -4.67 20.24
CA PRO A 37 -9.28 -4.09 20.04
C PRO A 37 -10.28 -4.81 20.96
N LYS A 38 -10.85 -4.05 21.92
CA LYS A 38 -11.85 -4.53 22.88
C LYS A 38 -13.05 -5.21 22.21
N VAL A 39 -13.31 -4.90 20.94
CA VAL A 39 -14.32 -5.57 20.13
C VAL A 39 -13.70 -6.82 19.49
N ARG A 40 -13.81 -7.95 20.19
CA ARG A 40 -13.48 -9.26 19.62
C ARG A 40 -14.67 -9.77 18.82
N ARG A 41 -14.44 -10.02 17.53
CA ARG A 41 -15.43 -10.69 16.67
C ARG A 41 -15.73 -12.10 17.18
N GLU A 42 -16.99 -12.50 17.10
CA GLU A 42 -17.38 -13.89 17.29
C GLU A 42 -16.84 -14.75 16.13
N GLN A 43 -16.33 -15.95 16.43
CA GLN A 43 -15.81 -16.90 15.42
C GLN A 43 -16.94 -17.72 14.78
N VAL A 44 -18.03 -17.05 14.40
CA VAL A 44 -19.21 -17.66 13.78
C VAL A 44 -19.55 -16.88 12.51
N PHE A 45 -19.19 -17.43 11.36
CA PHE A 45 -19.22 -16.75 10.06
C PHE A 45 -20.29 -17.35 9.12
N GLU A 46 -21.51 -17.41 9.62
CA GLU A 46 -22.64 -18.00 8.90
C GLU A 46 -23.81 -17.04 8.86
N PHE A 47 -24.62 -17.12 7.81
CA PHE A 47 -25.88 -16.39 7.73
C PHE A 47 -26.96 -17.12 8.53
N ALA A 48 -27.61 -16.41 9.45
CA ALA A 48 -28.90 -16.81 9.99
C ALA A 48 -30.01 -16.59 8.95
N GLN A 49 -29.91 -15.48 8.20
CA GLN A 49 -30.74 -15.19 7.03
C GLN A 49 -29.82 -14.79 5.87
N LYS A 50 -29.93 -15.53 4.74
CA LYS A 50 -29.17 -15.23 3.53
C LYS A 50 -29.48 -13.80 3.04
N PRO A 51 -28.53 -13.13 2.38
CA PRO A 51 -28.75 -11.82 1.79
C PRO A 51 -29.95 -11.81 0.85
N THR A 52 -30.78 -10.78 0.99
CA THR A 52 -31.92 -10.51 0.12
C THR A 52 -31.83 -9.09 -0.39
N VAL A 53 -32.24 -8.89 -1.64
CA VAL A 53 -32.17 -7.60 -2.32
C VAL A 53 -33.58 -7.21 -2.74
N THR A 54 -34.01 -6.01 -2.38
CA THR A 54 -35.27 -5.42 -2.81
C THR A 54 -35.00 -4.07 -3.44
N ARG A 55 -35.49 -3.86 -4.66
CA ARG A 55 -35.33 -2.60 -5.39
C ARG A 55 -36.65 -1.82 -5.37
N SER A 56 -36.57 -0.53 -5.04
CA SER A 56 -37.67 0.42 -5.12
C SER A 56 -37.20 1.66 -5.86
N GLY A 57 -37.48 1.73 -7.16
CA GLY A 57 -36.90 2.74 -8.06
C GLY A 57 -35.37 2.62 -8.13
N ASP A 58 -34.68 3.71 -7.77
CA ASP A 58 -33.21 3.77 -7.71
C ASP A 58 -32.62 3.33 -6.36
N ARG A 59 -33.47 3.12 -5.34
CA ARG A 59 -33.05 2.67 -4.03
C ARG A 59 -33.00 1.15 -3.99
N VAL A 60 -31.83 0.59 -3.71
CA VAL A 60 -31.64 -0.85 -3.54
C VAL A 60 -31.40 -1.13 -2.06
N GLU A 61 -32.26 -1.93 -1.45
CA GLU A 61 -32.14 -2.32 -0.06
C GLU A 61 -31.65 -3.76 0.04
N ILE A 62 -30.61 -3.96 0.84
CA ILE A 62 -29.92 -5.23 1.04
C ILE A 62 -30.08 -5.62 2.50
N ARG A 63 -30.72 -6.76 2.75
CA ARG A 63 -30.96 -7.27 4.10
C ARG A 63 -30.26 -8.60 4.29
N PHE A 64 -29.59 -8.77 5.42
CA PHE A 64 -28.99 -10.05 5.82
C PHE A 64 -28.98 -10.17 7.34
N GLU A 65 -28.81 -11.38 7.84
CA GLU A 65 -28.61 -11.62 9.27
C GLU A 65 -27.46 -12.59 9.47
N ALA A 66 -26.45 -12.20 10.25
CA ALA A 66 -25.35 -13.07 10.64
C ALA A 66 -25.70 -13.87 11.90
N LYS A 67 -25.20 -15.10 12.03
CA LYS A 67 -25.37 -15.89 13.27
C LYS A 67 -24.54 -15.30 14.42
N GLY A 68 -23.41 -14.69 14.11
CA GLY A 68 -22.51 -14.07 15.09
C GLY A 68 -22.27 -12.58 14.88
N LEU A 69 -21.85 -11.89 15.94
CA LEU A 69 -21.29 -10.53 15.87
C LEU A 69 -19.86 -10.62 15.30
N CYS A 70 -19.80 -10.85 13.99
CA CYS A 70 -18.56 -10.98 13.22
C CYS A 70 -18.34 -9.78 12.30
N ASP A 71 -17.22 -9.76 11.59
CA ASP A 71 -17.00 -8.77 10.55
C ASP A 71 -17.75 -9.12 9.26
N ALA A 72 -18.25 -8.07 8.61
CA ALA A 72 -19.02 -8.15 7.39
C ALA A 72 -18.51 -7.14 6.37
N THR A 73 -18.59 -7.49 5.09
CA THR A 73 -18.34 -6.57 3.98
C THR A 73 -19.38 -6.75 2.89
N LEU A 74 -19.84 -5.63 2.36
CA LEU A 74 -20.82 -5.57 1.28
C LEU A 74 -20.23 -4.78 0.11
N ALA A 75 -20.32 -5.36 -1.07
CA ALA A 75 -19.90 -4.75 -2.33
C ALA A 75 -20.91 -5.07 -3.44
N ILE A 76 -21.00 -4.17 -4.41
CA ILE A 76 -21.68 -4.40 -5.68
C ILE A 76 -20.63 -4.85 -6.69
N GLU A 77 -20.91 -5.93 -7.40
CA GLU A 77 -20.01 -6.51 -8.40
C GLU A 77 -20.68 -6.60 -9.77
N ASP A 78 -19.87 -6.48 -10.83
CA ASP A 78 -20.30 -6.79 -12.19
C ASP A 78 -20.26 -8.29 -12.48
N GLU A 79 -20.66 -8.69 -13.68
CA GLU A 79 -20.67 -10.07 -14.16
C GLU A 79 -19.27 -10.73 -14.18
N THR A 80 -18.20 -9.92 -14.11
CA THR A 80 -16.81 -10.37 -14.07
C THR A 80 -16.23 -10.42 -12.66
N ALA A 81 -17.07 -10.26 -11.62
CA ALA A 81 -16.69 -10.16 -10.22
C ALA A 81 -15.76 -8.98 -9.89
N ARG A 82 -15.77 -7.91 -10.70
CA ARG A 82 -15.11 -6.65 -10.36
C ARG A 82 -16.02 -5.83 -9.47
N ILE A 83 -15.44 -5.23 -8.44
CA ILE A 83 -16.17 -4.37 -7.52
C ILE A 83 -16.47 -3.03 -8.19
N VAL A 84 -17.75 -2.69 -8.31
CA VAL A 84 -18.27 -1.42 -8.84
C VAL A 84 -18.46 -0.40 -7.71
N ARG A 85 -18.90 -0.87 -6.54
CA ARG A 85 -19.14 -0.03 -5.37
C ARG A 85 -18.85 -0.79 -4.07
N HIS A 86 -18.11 -0.17 -3.16
CA HIS A 86 -18.02 -0.62 -1.77
C HIS A 86 -19.15 0.03 -0.96
N LEU A 87 -19.92 -0.78 -0.22
CA LEU A 87 -21.07 -0.29 0.54
C LEU A 87 -20.78 -0.16 2.03
N ALA A 88 -20.19 -1.20 2.63
CA ALA A 88 -19.92 -1.26 4.05
C ALA A 88 -18.82 -2.27 4.35
N SER A 89 -17.97 -2.00 5.33
CA SER A 89 -16.98 -2.96 5.84
C SER A 89 -16.68 -2.68 7.31
N GLY A 90 -16.67 -3.72 8.14
CA GLY A 90 -16.36 -3.58 9.57
C GLY A 90 -16.89 -4.70 10.44
N VAL A 91 -16.64 -4.59 11.75
CA VAL A 91 -17.06 -5.58 12.76
C VAL A 91 -18.46 -5.24 13.28
N LEU A 92 -19.41 -6.19 13.18
CA LEU A 92 -20.73 -6.04 13.79
C LEU A 92 -20.62 -6.08 15.32
N GLY A 93 -21.41 -5.25 16.01
CA GLY A 93 -21.37 -5.15 17.47
C GLY A 93 -21.58 -3.72 17.97
N PRO A 94 -21.15 -3.41 19.21
CA PRO A 94 -21.36 -2.10 19.83
C PRO A 94 -20.76 -0.94 19.05
N ASN A 95 -19.61 -1.17 18.42
CA ASN A 95 -18.87 -0.17 17.67
C ASN A 95 -18.91 -0.45 16.16
N ALA A 96 -19.99 -1.05 15.67
CA ALA A 96 -20.14 -1.26 14.23
C ALA A 96 -20.07 0.09 13.49
N PRO A 97 -19.25 0.21 12.42
CA PRO A 97 -19.14 1.43 11.65
C PRO A 97 -20.41 1.63 10.81
N GLU A 98 -20.72 2.88 10.51
CA GLU A 98 -21.77 3.19 9.54
C GLU A 98 -21.44 2.55 8.17
N PRO A 99 -22.43 2.09 7.39
CA PRO A 99 -23.87 2.12 7.66
C PRO A 99 -24.41 0.92 8.47
N PHE A 100 -23.58 0.11 9.11
CA PHE A 100 -24.08 -1.01 9.92
C PHE A 100 -24.84 -0.53 11.16
N ARG A 101 -25.94 -1.22 11.45
CA ARG A 101 -26.67 -1.05 12.69
C ARG A 101 -25.87 -1.61 13.85
N LYS A 102 -25.51 -0.75 14.79
CA LYS A 102 -24.82 -1.11 16.03
C LYS A 102 -25.65 -2.12 16.85
N ASN A 103 -24.95 -3.00 17.56
CA ASN A 103 -25.52 -4.03 18.44
C ASN A 103 -26.60 -4.90 17.77
N SER A 104 -26.47 -5.15 16.47
CA SER A 104 -27.41 -5.99 15.74
C SER A 104 -26.70 -6.98 14.83
N LYS A 105 -27.24 -8.19 14.77
CA LYS A 105 -26.88 -9.21 13.79
C LYS A 105 -27.67 -9.05 12.49
N LYS A 106 -28.83 -8.41 12.57
CA LYS A 106 -29.75 -8.14 11.46
C LYS A 106 -29.44 -6.77 10.88
N GLN A 107 -29.00 -6.77 9.63
CA GLN A 107 -28.48 -5.60 8.96
C GLN A 107 -29.34 -5.24 7.76
N THR A 108 -29.41 -3.94 7.49
CA THR A 108 -30.14 -3.38 6.35
C THR A 108 -29.31 -2.25 5.79
N ILE A 109 -28.73 -2.48 4.61
CA ILE A 109 -27.86 -1.52 3.93
C ILE A 109 -28.58 -1.03 2.69
N VAL A 110 -28.51 0.27 2.45
CA VAL A 110 -29.15 0.91 1.30
C VAL A 110 -28.06 1.36 0.33
N TRP A 111 -28.22 0.99 -0.93
CA TRP A 111 -27.42 1.49 -2.04
C TRP A 111 -28.24 2.47 -2.87
N ASP A 112 -27.60 3.57 -3.27
CA ASP A 112 -28.17 4.69 -4.02
C ASP A 112 -28.03 4.55 -5.55
N GLY A 113 -27.52 3.40 -6.02
CA GLY A 113 -27.35 3.14 -7.44
C GLY A 113 -26.09 3.76 -8.06
N LYS A 114 -25.14 4.26 -7.26
CA LYS A 114 -23.89 4.87 -7.73
C LYS A 114 -22.66 3.97 -7.59
N ASP A 115 -21.66 4.19 -8.42
CA ASP A 115 -20.33 3.58 -8.31
C ASP A 115 -19.45 4.27 -7.24
N ASP A 116 -18.25 3.77 -6.98
CA ASP A 116 -17.30 4.38 -6.02
C ASP A 116 -16.90 5.83 -6.37
N ARG A 117 -17.08 6.25 -7.63
CA ARG A 117 -16.82 7.62 -8.10
C ARG A 117 -18.03 8.55 -7.93
N GLY A 118 -19.16 8.02 -7.48
CA GLY A 118 -20.42 8.76 -7.34
C GLY A 118 -21.19 8.93 -8.64
N LYS A 119 -20.86 8.20 -9.71
CA LYS A 119 -21.62 8.17 -10.96
C LYS A 119 -22.74 7.14 -10.86
N HIS A 120 -23.94 7.48 -11.35
CA HIS A 120 -25.03 6.50 -11.44
C HIS A 120 -24.66 5.35 -12.38
N VAL A 121 -25.02 4.14 -11.97
CA VAL A 121 -24.87 2.92 -12.77
C VAL A 121 -26.20 2.64 -13.48
N ASP A 122 -26.14 2.57 -14.81
CA ASP A 122 -27.34 2.42 -15.65
C ASP A 122 -27.84 0.97 -15.64
N GLU A 123 -26.97 0.01 -15.93
CA GLU A 123 -27.31 -1.42 -16.07
C GLU A 123 -27.30 -2.17 -14.73
N LYS A 124 -28.14 -1.74 -13.78
CA LYS A 124 -28.20 -2.33 -12.43
C LYS A 124 -28.58 -3.81 -12.40
N ASP A 125 -29.30 -4.29 -13.41
CA ASP A 125 -29.81 -5.67 -13.48
C ASP A 125 -28.71 -6.70 -13.81
N LYS A 126 -27.54 -6.24 -14.27
CA LYS A 126 -26.34 -7.06 -14.49
C LYS A 126 -25.43 -7.13 -13.27
N LEU A 127 -25.77 -6.42 -12.20
CA LEU A 127 -24.96 -6.34 -11.01
C LEU A 127 -25.42 -7.35 -9.97
N SER A 128 -24.49 -7.82 -9.17
CA SER A 128 -24.76 -8.68 -8.03
C SER A 128 -24.30 -8.02 -6.73
N VAL A 129 -24.96 -8.38 -5.63
CA VAL A 129 -24.57 -7.94 -4.29
C VAL A 129 -23.79 -9.07 -3.64
N ARG A 130 -22.51 -8.81 -3.32
CA ARG A 130 -21.70 -9.73 -2.52
C ARG A 130 -21.74 -9.30 -1.06
N VAL A 131 -22.19 -10.21 -0.20
CA VAL A 131 -22.09 -10.08 1.27
C VAL A 131 -21.15 -11.15 1.79
N SER A 132 -20.06 -10.72 2.42
CA SER A 132 -19.03 -11.60 2.98
C SER A 132 -19.00 -11.47 4.49
N LEU A 133 -18.91 -12.59 5.21
CA LEU A 133 -18.71 -12.65 6.66
C LEU A 133 -17.35 -13.28 6.98
N GLY A 134 -16.67 -12.83 8.03
CA GLY A 134 -15.44 -13.45 8.50
C GLY A 134 -14.24 -13.25 7.56
N LEU A 135 -13.98 -12.00 7.15
CA LEU A 135 -12.84 -11.64 6.34
C LEU A 135 -11.54 -12.14 6.95
N ARG A 136 -10.70 -12.71 6.09
CA ARG A 136 -9.37 -13.17 6.44
C ARG A 136 -8.36 -12.43 5.58
N PRO A 137 -7.47 -11.61 6.16
CA PRO A 137 -6.38 -11.04 5.39
C PRO A 137 -5.54 -12.18 4.81
N ARG A 138 -5.27 -12.10 3.52
CA ARG A 138 -4.33 -12.98 2.82
C ARG A 138 -3.20 -12.10 2.34
N PHE A 139 -1.97 -12.56 2.55
CA PHE A 139 -0.84 -11.91 1.94
C PHE A 139 -1.01 -11.99 0.42
N GLU A 140 -1.07 -10.84 -0.22
CA GLU A 140 -1.09 -10.75 -1.68
C GLU A 140 0.32 -10.41 -2.17
N LYS A 141 0.79 -9.19 -1.88
CA LYS A 141 2.11 -8.67 -2.27
C LYS A 141 2.61 -7.66 -1.24
N THR A 142 3.91 -7.39 -1.22
CA THR A 142 4.51 -6.34 -0.40
C THR A 142 4.18 -4.95 -0.96
N LEU A 143 4.24 -3.93 -0.12
CA LEU A 143 4.38 -2.56 -0.63
C LEU A 143 5.64 -2.52 -1.52
N LEU A 144 5.55 -1.78 -2.63
CA LEU A 144 6.67 -1.58 -3.54
C LEU A 144 7.14 -2.86 -4.29
N TRP A 145 6.28 -3.89 -4.38
CA TRP A 145 6.61 -5.19 -4.99
C TRP A 145 6.99 -5.15 -6.47
N GLU A 146 6.54 -4.14 -7.22
CA GLU A 146 6.92 -3.95 -8.63
C GLU A 146 8.06 -2.91 -8.67
N PRO A 147 9.30 -3.31 -9.04
CA PRO A 147 10.45 -2.41 -9.07
C PRO A 147 10.29 -1.23 -10.04
N ARG A 148 9.40 -1.39 -11.04
CA ARG A 148 9.08 -0.37 -12.05
C ARG A 148 8.08 0.67 -11.55
N LYS A 149 7.41 0.42 -10.42
CA LYS A 149 6.50 1.39 -9.81
C LYS A 149 7.29 2.30 -8.88
N ARG A 150 7.01 3.59 -9.00
CA ARG A 150 7.71 4.66 -8.32
C ARG A 150 7.59 4.54 -6.80
N GLN A 151 8.70 4.82 -6.11
CA GLN A 151 8.86 4.69 -4.66
C GLN A 151 9.48 5.96 -4.04
N SER A 152 9.10 7.15 -4.54
CA SER A 152 9.72 8.41 -4.13
C SER A 152 8.70 9.44 -3.66
N ARG A 153 9.10 10.28 -2.70
CA ARG A 153 8.27 11.31 -2.04
C ARG A 153 8.22 12.63 -2.81
N ILE A 154 9.15 12.82 -3.76
CA ILE A 154 9.23 14.01 -4.62
C ILE A 154 8.20 13.86 -5.75
N SER A 155 7.78 14.91 -6.46
CA SER A 155 6.98 14.74 -7.68
C SER A 155 7.84 14.19 -8.83
N PRO A 156 7.39 13.22 -9.63
CA PRO A 156 8.18 12.75 -10.77
C PRO A 156 8.35 13.85 -11.80
N ILE A 157 9.55 13.96 -12.38
CA ILE A 157 9.75 14.79 -13.57
C ILE A 157 9.33 13.93 -14.77
N ILE A 158 8.31 14.40 -15.49
CA ILE A 158 7.73 13.68 -16.62
C ILE A 158 7.85 14.51 -17.90
N ARG A 159 8.14 13.84 -19.01
CA ARG A 159 8.16 14.47 -20.34
C ARG A 159 7.59 13.53 -21.38
N ALA A 160 6.57 13.98 -22.10
CA ALA A 160 6.05 13.28 -23.26
C ALA A 160 7.05 13.34 -24.43
N THR A 161 7.10 12.26 -25.19
CA THR A 161 7.88 12.07 -26.41
C THR A 161 6.99 11.41 -27.46
N LYS A 162 7.48 11.28 -28.70
CA LYS A 162 6.73 10.56 -29.76
C LYS A 162 6.54 9.08 -29.45
N GLU A 163 7.44 8.49 -28.67
CA GLU A 163 7.44 7.05 -28.35
C GLU A 163 6.62 6.74 -27.09
N GLY A 164 6.38 7.74 -26.24
CA GLY A 164 5.71 7.57 -24.96
C GLY A 164 6.12 8.63 -23.95
N VAL A 165 6.09 8.30 -22.67
CA VAL A 165 6.37 9.22 -21.56
C VAL A 165 7.66 8.81 -20.84
N CYS A 166 8.64 9.71 -20.85
CA CYS A 166 9.83 9.61 -20.02
C CYS A 166 9.50 10.04 -18.59
N VAL A 167 9.87 9.23 -17.61
CA VAL A 167 9.69 9.49 -16.18
C VAL A 167 11.05 9.40 -15.52
N LEU A 168 11.51 10.50 -14.91
CA LEU A 168 12.64 10.50 -14.00
C LEU A 168 12.14 10.18 -12.60
N ASN A 169 12.63 9.08 -12.06
CA ASN A 169 12.36 8.65 -10.71
C ASN A 169 13.66 8.75 -9.89
N GLU A 170 13.73 9.82 -9.11
CA GLU A 170 14.82 10.04 -8.16
C GLU A 170 14.66 9.09 -6.97
N GLY A 171 15.66 8.22 -6.79
CA GLY A 171 15.72 7.25 -5.71
C GLY A 171 16.94 7.50 -4.82
N PRO A 172 16.91 7.06 -3.55
CA PRO A 172 18.02 7.27 -2.62
C PRO A 172 19.33 6.57 -3.01
N LEU A 173 19.29 5.62 -3.96
CA LEU A 173 20.46 4.87 -4.44
C LEU A 173 20.87 5.25 -5.87
N ALA A 174 19.91 5.58 -6.74
CA ALA A 174 20.17 5.96 -8.12
C ALA A 174 18.94 6.61 -8.76
N ASP A 175 19.19 7.49 -9.72
CA ASP A 175 18.16 8.06 -10.57
C ASP A 175 17.81 7.10 -11.71
N LEU A 176 16.52 6.76 -11.78
CA LEU A 176 15.97 5.93 -12.85
C LEU A 176 15.27 6.82 -13.87
N LEU A 177 15.80 6.91 -15.09
CA LEU A 177 15.06 7.46 -16.22
C LEU A 177 14.42 6.31 -16.97
N GLN A 178 13.09 6.24 -16.98
CA GLN A 178 12.33 5.15 -17.59
C GLN A 178 11.40 5.68 -18.66
N LEU A 179 11.19 4.90 -19.72
CA LEU A 179 10.23 5.18 -20.78
C LEU A 179 9.03 4.24 -20.65
N PHE A 180 7.84 4.83 -20.62
CA PHE A 180 6.56 4.14 -20.67
C PHE A 180 5.86 4.47 -21.98
N ASP A 181 5.00 3.60 -22.50
CA ASP A 181 4.11 3.95 -23.60
C ASP A 181 3.00 4.90 -23.13
N HIS A 182 2.14 5.34 -24.06
CA HIS A 182 1.03 6.24 -23.75
C HIS A 182 -0.09 5.60 -22.92
N GLN A 183 -0.06 4.27 -22.74
CA GLN A 183 -0.97 3.50 -21.88
C GLN A 183 -0.36 3.27 -20.49
N GLY A 184 0.88 3.70 -20.25
CA GLY A 184 1.59 3.53 -18.98
C GLY A 184 2.28 2.18 -18.81
N ASN A 185 2.40 1.38 -19.88
CA ASN A 185 3.20 0.15 -19.84
C ASN A 185 4.69 0.50 -19.91
N TYR A 186 5.48 -0.16 -19.08
CA TYR A 186 6.93 0.02 -19.08
C TYR A 186 7.53 -0.51 -20.39
N LEU A 187 8.31 0.32 -21.09
CA LEU A 187 9.06 -0.09 -22.27
C LEU A 187 10.52 -0.43 -21.92
N ARG A 188 11.25 0.53 -21.32
CA ARG A 188 12.67 0.34 -20.97
C ARG A 188 13.19 1.38 -19.98
N THR A 189 14.31 1.06 -19.35
CA THR A 189 15.14 2.02 -18.59
C THR A 189 16.16 2.66 -19.53
N LEU A 190 16.16 3.99 -19.57
CA LEU A 190 17.11 4.82 -20.31
C LEU A 190 18.35 5.15 -19.48
N HIS A 191 18.21 5.30 -18.16
CA HIS A 191 19.31 5.50 -17.21
C HIS A 191 19.00 4.77 -15.89
N PRO A 192 19.97 4.08 -15.26
CA PRO A 192 21.36 3.90 -15.70
C PRO A 192 21.46 3.04 -16.96
N PHE A 193 22.55 3.21 -17.71
CA PHE A 193 22.80 2.39 -18.89
C PHE A 193 23.11 0.95 -18.49
N PRO A 194 22.68 -0.05 -19.27
CA PRO A 194 23.11 -1.44 -19.07
C PRO A 194 24.65 -1.52 -19.02
N ALA A 195 25.19 -2.27 -18.06
CA ALA A 195 26.64 -2.35 -17.80
C ALA A 195 27.45 -2.77 -19.04
N ASP A 196 26.89 -3.67 -19.86
CA ASP A 196 27.47 -4.16 -21.11
C ASP A 196 27.43 -3.14 -22.27
N LYS A 197 26.71 -2.02 -22.08
CA LYS A 197 26.49 -0.99 -23.11
C LYS A 197 27.08 0.36 -22.74
N VAL A 198 27.61 0.55 -21.53
CA VAL A 198 28.14 1.85 -21.06
C VAL A 198 29.21 2.39 -22.02
N ASN A 199 30.13 1.54 -22.50
CA ASN A 199 31.19 1.90 -23.46
C ASN A 199 30.67 2.38 -24.83
N LYS A 200 29.39 2.13 -25.14
CA LYS A 200 28.74 2.53 -26.39
C LYS A 200 27.97 3.84 -26.24
N VAL A 201 27.87 4.39 -25.04
CA VAL A 201 27.15 5.64 -24.76
C VAL A 201 28.00 6.82 -25.22
N LYS A 202 27.46 7.60 -26.16
CA LYS A 202 28.11 8.82 -26.63
C LYS A 202 27.96 9.94 -25.59
N GLY A 203 29.04 10.66 -25.30
CA GLY A 203 29.02 11.82 -24.41
C GLY A 203 29.09 11.50 -22.92
N LEU A 204 29.35 10.25 -22.54
CA LEU A 204 29.63 9.90 -21.15
C LEU A 204 31.08 10.25 -20.80
N ALA A 205 31.29 11.05 -19.75
CA ALA A 205 32.63 11.34 -19.24
C ALA A 205 33.12 10.15 -18.39
N TRP A 206 34.30 9.63 -18.73
CA TRP A 206 34.93 8.53 -18.01
C TRP A 206 36.07 9.07 -17.14
N HIS A 207 36.08 8.70 -15.86
CA HIS A 207 37.23 8.86 -14.99
C HIS A 207 37.92 7.50 -14.87
N THR A 208 39.13 7.42 -15.39
CA THR A 208 40.05 6.29 -15.24
C THR A 208 40.91 6.47 -14.00
#